data_AF-A0A926BRH7-F1
#
_entry.id   AF-A0A926BRH7-F1
#
_cell.length_a   1.000
_cell.length_b   1.000
_cell.length_c   1.000
_cell.angle_alpha   90.00
_cell.angle_beta   90.00
_cell.angle_gamma   90.00
#
_symmetry.space_group_name_H-M   'P 1'
#
loop_
_entity.id
_entity.type
_entity.pdbx_description
1 polymer ?
#
loop_
_entity_poly.entity_id
_entity_poly.type
_entity_poly.pdbx_seq_one_letter_code
_entity_poly.pdbx_strand_id
1 'polypeptide(L)'
;MAQSEQPWQDEARNLMRGVGGAAIIGIPLMYTREVWEIATTFGRQEIFLLVFWGSFVCFGFSLFSGFRKDSGVAAAAKDAVESIAIGVLL
;
A
#
# COMPACT_ATOMS: atom_id res chain seq x y z
N MET A 1 -15.66 -13.13 -19.42
CA MET A 1 -14.44 -12.45 -19.87
C MET A 1 -14.87 -11.21 -20.64
N ALA A 2 -15.00 -10.06 -19.97
CA ALA A 2 -15.24 -8.79 -20.64
C ALA A 2 -13.92 -8.03 -20.62
N GLN A 3 -13.27 -7.96 -21.78
CA GLN A 3 -12.06 -7.18 -21.99
C GLN A 3 -12.47 -5.71 -21.86
N SER A 4 -12.00 -5.01 -20.83
CA SER A 4 -12.36 -3.60 -20.63
C SER A 4 -11.75 -2.76 -21.75
N GLU A 5 -12.57 -1.94 -22.41
CA GLU A 5 -12.15 -1.09 -23.54
C GLU A 5 -11.16 0.02 -23.11
N GLN A 6 -10.87 0.17 -21.80
CA GLN A 6 -10.05 1.24 -21.21
C GLN A 6 -9.18 0.75 -20.02
N PRO A 7 -8.23 -0.19 -20.24
CA PRO A 7 -7.46 -0.81 -19.14
C PRO A 7 -6.66 0.19 -18.30
N TRP A 8 -6.16 1.25 -18.91
CA TRP A 8 -5.39 2.30 -18.22
C TRP A 8 -6.24 3.20 -17.32
N GLN A 9 -7.51 3.43 -17.67
CA GLN A 9 -8.42 4.22 -16.83
C GLN A 9 -8.81 3.46 -15.57
N ASP A 10 -9.01 2.15 -15.70
CA ASP A 10 -9.28 1.28 -14.56
C ASP A 10 -8.07 1.21 -13.62
N GLU A 11 -6.86 1.10 -14.17
CA GLU A 11 -5.63 1.08 -13.37
C GLU A 11 -5.38 2.41 -12.65
N ALA A 12 -5.52 3.54 -13.35
CA ALA A 12 -5.41 4.86 -12.74
C ALA A 12 -6.42 5.04 -11.60
N ARG A 13 -7.65 4.54 -11.77
CA ARG A 13 -8.68 4.58 -10.72
C ARG A 13 -8.29 3.72 -9.51
N ASN A 14 -7.69 2.56 -9.71
CA ASN A 14 -7.21 1.70 -8.63
C ASN A 14 -6.07 2.36 -7.84
N LEU A 15 -5.09 2.95 -8.54
CA LEU A 15 -3.98 3.68 -7.93
C LEU A 15 -4.49 4.90 -7.13
N MET A 16 -5.39 5.69 -7.70
CA MET A 16 -5.98 6.85 -7.01
C MET A 16 -6.74 6.44 -5.75
N ARG A 17 -7.39 5.27 -5.74
CA ARG A 17 -8.03 4.72 -4.52
C ARG A 17 -6.99 4.31 -3.47
N GLY A 18 -5.89 3.68 -3.89
CA GLY A 18 -4.76 3.35 -3.02
C GLY A 18 -4.13 4.59 -2.38
N VAL A 19 -3.81 5.60 -3.20
CA VAL A 19 -3.27 6.89 -2.75
C VAL A 19 -4.26 7.61 -1.84
N GLY A 20 -5.55 7.65 -2.20
CA GLY A 20 -6.59 8.26 -1.39
C GLY A 20 -6.72 7.60 -0.01
N GLY A 21 -6.71 6.26 0.05
CA GLY A 21 -6.71 5.51 1.30
C GLY A 21 -5.47 5.78 2.15
N ALA A 22 -4.28 5.79 1.53
CA ALA A 22 -3.03 6.09 2.22
C ALA A 22 -3.02 7.53 2.76
N ALA A 23 -3.50 8.51 1.99
CA ALA A 23 -3.55 9.91 2.41
C ALA A 23 -4.48 10.15 3.60
N ILE A 24 -5.64 9.47 3.66
CA ILE A 24 -6.60 9.59 4.77
C ILE A 24 -5.96 9.24 6.12
N ILE A 25 -5.04 8.27 6.14
CA ILE A 25 -4.37 7.82 7.36
C ILE A 25 -3.01 8.52 7.54
N GLY A 26 -2.24 8.66 6.46
CA GLY A 26 -0.86 9.17 6.49
C GLY A 26 -0.77 10.66 6.79
N ILE A 27 -1.68 11.48 6.24
CA ILE A 27 -1.65 12.93 6.47
C ILE A 27 -1.83 13.26 7.96
N PRO A 28 -2.85 12.75 8.68
CA PRO A 28 -2.97 12.99 10.12
C PRO A 28 -1.75 12.52 10.92
N LEU A 29 -1.18 11.36 10.58
CA LEU A 29 0.02 10.84 11.26
C LEU A 29 1.21 11.79 11.09
N MET A 30 1.39 12.36 9.89
CA MET A 30 2.42 13.37 9.62
C MET A 30 2.23 14.67 10.41
N TYR A 31 1.02 15.03 10.82
CA TYR A 31 0.78 16.22 11.64
C TYR A 31 0.87 15.97 13.15
N THR A 32 1.07 14.71 13.56
CA THR A 32 1.08 14.32 14.97
C THR A 32 2.52 14.30 15.50
N ARG A 33 2.87 15.20 16.43
CA ARG A 33 4.25 15.35 16.96
C ARG A 33 4.79 14.08 17.61
N GLU A 34 3.90 13.35 18.26
CA GLU A 34 4.17 12.10 18.98
C GLU A 34 4.70 11.01 18.03
N VAL A 35 4.17 10.95 16.79
CA VAL A 35 4.60 9.95 15.79
C VAL A 35 6.02 10.23 15.32
N TRP A 36 6.36 11.51 15.09
CA TRP A 36 7.70 11.90 14.69
C TRP A 36 8.74 11.65 15.78
N GLU A 37 8.37 11.86 17.05
CA GLU A 37 9.26 11.57 18.17
C GLU A 37 9.53 10.07 18.30
N ILE A 38 8.49 9.25 18.23
CA ILE A 38 8.62 7.79 18.25
C ILE A 38 9.47 7.31 17.06
N ALA A 39 9.30 7.91 15.87
CA ALA A 39 10.10 7.56 14.70
C ALA A 39 11.62 7.72 14.92
N THR A 40 12.05 8.69 15.75
CA THR A 40 13.49 8.89 16.07
C THR A 40 14.09 7.81 16.96
N THR A 41 13.26 7.03 17.65
CA THR A 41 13.73 5.97 18.57
C THR A 41 14.07 4.66 17.85
N PHE A 42 13.62 4.48 16.60
CA PHE A 42 13.88 3.26 15.86
C PHE A 42 15.28 3.25 15.23
N GLY A 43 16.01 2.17 15.49
CA GLY A 43 17.26 1.82 14.84
C GLY A 43 17.07 1.23 13.45
N ARG A 44 18.18 1.12 12.70
CA ARG A 44 18.18 0.67 11.30
C ARG A 44 17.56 -0.71 11.10
N GLN A 45 17.87 -1.67 11.98
CA GLN A 45 17.38 -3.05 11.88
C GLN A 45 15.88 -3.12 12.13
N GLU A 46 15.36 -2.34 13.07
CA GLU A 46 13.94 -2.32 13.42
C GLU A 46 13.10 -1.75 12.28
N ILE A 47 13.58 -0.68 11.62
CA ILE A 47 12.94 -0.12 10.43
C ILE A 47 12.89 -1.18 9.30
N PHE A 48 13.99 -1.90 9.05
CA PHE A 48 13.99 -2.97 8.05
C PHE A 48 13.00 -4.08 8.38
N LEU A 49 12.93 -4.52 9.64
CA LEU A 49 11.96 -5.52 10.07
C LEU A 49 10.52 -5.03 9.95
N LEU A 50 10.27 -3.76 10.27
CA LEU A 50 8.95 -3.15 10.17
C LEU A 50 8.48 -3.07 8.71
N VAL A 51 9.35 -2.63 7.80
CA VAL A 51 9.05 -2.62 6.35
C VAL A 51 8.86 -4.02 5.81
N PHE A 52 9.73 -4.96 6.19
CA PHE A 52 9.62 -6.35 5.77
C PHE A 52 8.29 -6.96 6.21
N TRP A 53 7.98 -6.87 7.51
CA TRP A 53 6.74 -7.42 8.05
C TRP A 53 5.50 -6.70 7.50
N GLY A 54 5.55 -5.37 7.40
CA GLY A 54 4.51 -4.56 6.76
C GLY A 54 4.23 -5.00 5.33
N SER A 55 5.27 -5.34 4.56
CA SER A 55 5.13 -5.86 3.20
C SER A 55 4.40 -7.21 3.16
N PHE A 56 4.68 -8.11 4.11
CA PHE A 56 3.94 -9.38 4.24
C PHE A 56 2.48 -9.16 4.63
N VAL A 57 2.21 -8.22 5.53
CA VAL A 57 0.84 -7.86 5.91
C VAL A 57 0.09 -7.26 4.73
N CYS A 58 0.70 -6.35 3.96
CA CYS A 58 0.13 -5.81 2.73
C CYS A 58 -0.16 -6.92 1.72
N PHE A 59 0.78 -7.85 1.51
CA PHE A 59 0.55 -8.99 0.62
C PHE A 59 -0.60 -9.89 1.08
N GLY A 60 -0.67 -10.20 2.38
CA GLY A 60 -1.80 -10.92 2.96
C GLY A 60 -3.11 -10.18 2.72
N PHE A 61 -3.15 -8.87 2.96
CA PHE A 61 -4.35 -8.06 2.74
C PHE A 61 -4.74 -8.02 1.25
N SER A 62 -3.77 -7.92 0.34
CA SER A 62 -4.00 -7.98 -1.10
C SER A 62 -4.51 -9.36 -1.57
N LEU A 63 -4.18 -10.45 -0.87
CA LEU A 63 -4.73 -11.78 -1.15
C LEU A 63 -6.22 -11.89 -0.78
N PHE A 64 -6.64 -11.25 0.33
CA PHE A 64 -8.04 -11.33 0.80
C PHE A 64 -8.94 -10.23 0.23
N SER A 65 -8.39 -9.03 0.05
CA SER A 65 -9.15 -7.79 -0.20
C SER A 65 -8.48 -6.88 -1.24
N GLY A 66 -7.70 -7.45 -2.16
CA GLY A 66 -7.01 -6.71 -3.23
C GLY A 66 -7.92 -5.77 -4.01
N PHE A 67 -7.33 -4.73 -4.62
CA PHE A 67 -8.06 -3.68 -5.32
C PHE A 67 -8.61 -4.16 -6.66
N ARG A 68 -8.02 -5.23 -7.22
CA ARG A 68 -8.46 -5.86 -8.46
C ARG A 68 -9.51 -6.93 -8.25
N LYS A 69 -10.38 -7.04 -9.25
CA LYS A 69 -11.49 -8.01 -9.30
C LYS A 69 -11.00 -9.44 -9.61
N ASP A 70 -9.78 -9.58 -10.12
CA ASP A 70 -9.16 -10.86 -10.43
C ASP A 70 -8.53 -11.47 -9.17
N SER A 71 -8.97 -12.67 -8.83
CA SER A 71 -8.43 -13.44 -7.70
C SER A 71 -7.25 -14.30 -8.16
N GLY A 72 -6.07 -14.07 -7.59
CA GLY A 72 -4.88 -14.87 -7.86
C GLY A 72 -3.63 -14.37 -7.13
N VAL A 73 -2.71 -15.29 -6.82
CA VAL A 73 -1.48 -14.98 -6.08
C VAL A 73 -0.61 -13.93 -6.81
N ALA A 74 -0.53 -14.01 -8.14
CA ALA A 74 0.19 -13.03 -8.95
C ALA A 74 -0.49 -11.65 -8.97
N ALA A 75 -1.83 -11.61 -8.92
CA ALA A 75 -2.57 -10.36 -8.84
C ALA A 75 -2.35 -9.67 -7.49
N ALA A 76 -2.43 -10.44 -6.39
CA ALA A 76 -2.13 -9.96 -5.05
C ALA A 76 -0.68 -9.50 -4.88
N ALA A 77 0.28 -10.20 -5.49
CA ALA A 77 1.68 -9.77 -5.49
C ALA A 77 1.85 -8.39 -6.16
N LYS A 78 1.20 -8.18 -7.31
CA LYS A 78 1.22 -6.89 -8.01
C LYS A 78 0.57 -5.79 -7.16
N ASP A 79 -0.63 -6.03 -6.62
CA ASP A 79 -1.33 -5.06 -5.77
C ASP A 79 -0.53 -4.71 -4.50
N ALA A 80 0.18 -5.68 -3.92
CA ALA A 80 1.06 -5.47 -2.77
C ALA A 80 2.28 -4.60 -3.12
N VAL A 81 2.93 -4.87 -4.25
CA VAL A 81 4.05 -4.06 -4.75
C VAL A 81 3.61 -2.63 -5.03
N GLU A 82 2.45 -2.44 -5.66
CA GLU A 82 1.87 -1.11 -5.90
C GLU A 82 1.55 -0.38 -4.59
N SER A 83 0.99 -1.08 -3.60
CA SER A 83 0.69 -0.51 -2.28
C SER A 83 1.96 -0.07 -1.55
N ILE A 84 3.02 -0.88 -1.59
CA ILE A 84 4.33 -0.53 -1.02
C ILE A 84 4.93 0.66 -1.77
N ALA A 85 4.86 0.69 -3.09
CA ALA A 85 5.36 1.81 -3.90
C ALA A 85 4.63 3.11 -3.58
N ILE A 86 3.30 3.07 -3.41
CA ILE A 86 2.51 4.23 -2.94
C ILE A 86 2.99 4.68 -1.55
N GLY A 87 3.18 3.74 -0.61
CA GLY A 87 3.64 4.05 0.73
C GLY A 87 5.07 4.61 0.81
N VAL A 88 5.93 4.31 -0.18
CA VAL A 88 7.29 4.88 -0.27
C VAL A 88 7.28 6.29 -0.89
N LEU A 89 6.32 6.59 -1.76
CA LEU A 89 6.21 7.88 -2.44
C LEU A 89 5.48 8.96 -1.63
N LEU A 90 4.61 8.56 -0.70
CA LEU A 90 3.88 9.44 0.23
C LEU A 90 4.67 9.66 1.52
#